data_AF-A0A7W7ZT08-F1
#
_entry.id   AF-A0A7W7ZT08-F1
#
_cell.length_a   1.000
_cell.length_b   1.000
_cell.length_c   1.000
_cell.angle_alpha   90.00
_cell.angle_beta   90.00
_cell.angle_gamma   90.00
#
_symmetry.space_group_name_H-M   'P 1'
#
loop_
_entity.id
_entity.type
_entity.pdbx_description
1 polymer ?
#
loop_
_entity_poly.entity_id
_entity_poly.type
_entity_poly.pdbx_seq_one_letter_code
_entity_poly.pdbx_strand_id
1 'polypeptide(L)'
;MNNRLFVEAVLYRYRAGIPWRDLPERFGDFRAVHTRFSRWAARGVLKEIFEHLAKDADNEYAMIDSTIVRAHQHSAGARKKGAVRKPSAPARAG
;
A
#
# COMPACT_ATOMS: atom_id res chain seq x y z
N MET A 1 -4.23 0.75 29.40
CA MET A 1 -3.49 1.47 28.33
C MET A 1 -4.41 2.53 27.73
N ASN A 2 -4.00 3.79 27.71
CA ASN A 2 -4.76 4.90 27.09
C ASN A 2 -4.84 4.71 25.55
N ASN A 3 -5.96 5.10 24.92
CA ASN A 3 -6.15 5.07 23.46
C ASN A 3 -5.08 5.85 22.70
N ARG A 4 -4.70 7.05 23.19
CA ARG A 4 -3.65 7.85 22.58
C ARG A 4 -2.32 7.10 22.55
N LEU A 5 -1.90 6.56 23.69
CA LEU A 5 -0.66 5.81 23.83
C LEU A 5 -0.65 4.55 22.95
N PHE A 6 -1.81 3.91 22.78
CA PHE A 6 -1.98 2.78 21.86
C PHE A 6 -1.76 3.16 20.41
N VAL A 7 -2.40 4.23 19.95
CA VAL A 7 -2.22 4.70 18.57
C VAL A 7 -0.78 5.15 18.34
N GLU A 8 -0.18 5.87 19.28
CA GLU A 8 1.23 6.28 19.21
C GLU A 8 2.19 5.07 19.13
N ALA A 9 1.94 4.02 19.90
CA ALA A 9 2.73 2.79 19.86
C ALA A 9 2.68 2.10 18.48
N VAL A 10 1.47 2.02 17.90
CA VAL A 10 1.26 1.44 16.57
C VAL A 10 1.97 2.27 15.50
N LEU A 11 1.80 3.60 15.53
CA LEU A 11 2.45 4.51 14.59
C LEU A 11 3.97 4.46 14.70
N TYR A 12 4.52 4.43 15.91
CA TYR A 12 5.95 4.30 16.13
C TYR A 12 6.50 3.02 15.52
N ARG A 13 5.84 1.88 15.77
CA ARG A 13 6.25 0.58 15.24
C ARG A 13 6.27 0.58 13.71
N TYR A 14 5.27 1.16 13.05
CA TYR A 14 5.26 1.28 11.58
C TYR A 14 6.31 2.25 11.04
N ARG A 15 6.50 3.39 11.70
CA ARG A 15 7.52 4.38 11.30
C ARG A 15 8.95 3.84 11.47
N ALA A 16 9.21 3.11 12.54
CA ALA A 16 10.54 2.58 12.85
C ALA A 16 10.82 1.21 12.20
N GLY A 17 9.80 0.50 11.72
CA GLY A 17 9.95 -0.81 11.09
C GLY A 17 10.38 -1.93 12.05
N ILE A 18 10.17 -1.76 13.35
CA ILE A 18 10.64 -2.70 14.38
C ILE A 18 9.66 -3.86 14.64
N PRO A 19 10.15 -5.02 15.08
CA PRO A 19 9.27 -6.08 15.56
C PRO A 19 8.55 -5.65 16.84
N TRP A 20 7.38 -6.25 17.13
CA TRP A 20 6.59 -5.90 18.32
C TRP A 20 7.36 -6.06 19.62
N ARG A 21 8.24 -7.06 19.71
CA ARG A 21 9.03 -7.35 20.92
C ARG A 21 10.00 -6.23 21.29
N ASP A 22 10.37 -5.39 20.33
CA ASP A 22 11.34 -4.31 20.52
C ASP A 22 10.64 -2.96 20.74
N LEU A 23 9.32 -2.97 20.94
CA LEU A 23 8.54 -1.77 21.22
C LEU A 23 9.07 -1.11 22.52
N PRO A 24 9.40 0.19 22.50
CA PRO A 24 9.88 0.89 23.69
C PRO A 24 8.91 0.80 24.87
N GLU A 25 9.44 0.55 26.06
CA GLU A 25 8.65 0.34 27.29
C GLU A 25 7.72 1.52 27.64
N ARG A 26 8.07 2.75 27.20
CA ARG A 26 7.21 3.95 27.33
C ARG A 26 5.82 3.78 26.72
N PHE A 27 5.64 2.84 25.79
CA PHE A 27 4.34 2.51 25.20
C PHE A 27 3.56 1.43 25.98
N GLY A 28 4.19 0.79 26.97
CA GLY A 28 3.66 -0.32 27.74
C GLY A 28 4.03 -1.70 27.18
N ASP A 29 3.46 -2.75 27.78
CA ASP A 29 3.74 -4.13 27.40
C ASP A 29 3.33 -4.42 25.93
N PHE A 30 4.31 -4.79 25.12
CA PHE A 30 4.12 -5.12 23.71
C PHE A 30 3.05 -6.18 23.47
N ARG A 31 2.87 -7.13 24.41
CA ARG A 31 1.85 -8.19 24.28
C ARG A 31 0.46 -7.61 24.35
N ALA A 32 0.24 -6.63 25.23
CA ALA A 32 -1.03 -5.93 25.36
C ALA A 32 -1.32 -5.06 24.13
N VAL A 33 -0.31 -4.34 23.64
CA VAL A 33 -0.42 -3.53 22.40
C VAL A 33 -0.74 -4.42 21.21
N HIS A 34 0.01 -5.49 21.01
CA HIS A 34 -0.17 -6.43 19.90
C HIS A 34 -1.53 -7.12 19.96
N THR A 35 -1.95 -7.62 21.14
CA THR A 35 -3.26 -8.26 21.31
C THR A 35 -4.40 -7.30 20.93
N ARG A 36 -4.30 -6.04 21.37
CA ARG A 36 -5.30 -5.02 21.03
C ARG A 36 -5.28 -4.70 19.54
N PHE A 37 -4.10 -4.51 18.95
CA PHE A 37 -3.93 -4.30 17.52
C PHE A 37 -4.58 -5.42 16.70
N SER A 38 -4.30 -6.69 17.03
CA SER A 38 -4.86 -7.84 16.34
C SER A 38 -6.38 -7.92 16.46
N ARG A 39 -6.95 -7.56 17.62
CA ARG A 39 -8.41 -7.46 17.81
C ARG A 39 -9.03 -6.35 16.95
N TRP A 40 -8.37 -5.20 16.84
CA TRP A 40 -8.84 -4.10 15.99
C TRP A 40 -8.75 -4.43 14.52
N ALA A 41 -7.66 -5.05 14.09
CA ALA A 41 -7.49 -5.54 12.72
C ALA A 41 -8.58 -6.56 12.36
N ALA A 42 -8.81 -7.56 13.22
CA ALA A 42 -9.84 -8.58 13.02
C ALA A 42 -11.26 -7.99 12.98
N ARG A 43 -11.52 -6.92 13.74
CA ARG A 43 -12.81 -6.22 13.76
C ARG A 43 -12.98 -5.20 12.64
N GLY A 44 -11.95 -4.95 11.82
CA GLY A 44 -12.00 -3.94 10.76
C GLY A 44 -11.84 -2.49 11.23
N VAL A 45 -11.62 -2.24 12.53
CA VAL A 45 -11.52 -0.88 13.10
C VAL A 45 -10.41 -0.08 12.44
N LEU A 46 -9.27 -0.71 12.13
CA LEU A 46 -8.18 -0.03 11.43
C LEU A 46 -8.63 0.45 10.04
N LYS A 47 -9.37 -0.38 9.30
CA LYS A 47 -9.90 -0.03 7.98
C LYS A 47 -10.86 1.16 8.08
N GLU A 48 -11.78 1.14 9.03
CA GLU A 48 -12.74 2.23 9.25
C GLU A 48 -12.03 3.55 9.56
N ILE A 49 -10.99 3.51 10.40
CA ILE A 49 -10.17 4.70 10.70
C ILE A 49 -9.50 5.22 9.42
N PHE A 50 -8.87 4.36 8.63
CA PHE A 50 -8.24 4.76 7.37
C PHE A 50 -9.25 5.35 6.38
N GLU A 51 -10.42 4.73 6.23
CA GLU A 51 -11.49 5.22 5.36
C GLU A 51 -12.02 6.59 5.80
N HIS A 52 -12.10 6.84 7.12
CA HIS A 52 -12.51 8.14 7.63
C HIS A 52 -11.43 9.20 7.37
N LEU A 53 -10.18 8.90 7.70
CA LEU A 53 -9.05 9.81 7.49
C LEU A 53 -8.82 10.13 6.00
N ALA A 54 -9.06 9.16 5.11
CA ALA A 54 -8.92 9.36 3.67
C ALA A 54 -9.97 10.31 3.08
N LYS A 55 -11.11 10.54 3.74
CA LYS A 55 -12.13 11.50 3.27
C LYS A 55 -11.70 12.94 3.47
N ASP A 56 -10.96 13.20 4.53
CA ASP A 56 -10.48 14.54 4.90
C ASP A 56 -9.05 14.81 4.39
N ALA A 57 -8.37 13.80 3.83
CA ALA A 57 -7.02 13.94 3.32
C ALA A 57 -7.03 14.71 1.98
N ASP A 58 -6.63 15.97 2.01
CA ASP A 58 -6.02 16.61 0.86
C ASP A 58 -4.66 15.93 0.64
N ASN A 59 -4.58 15.00 -0.32
CA ASN A 59 -3.36 14.22 -0.61
C ASN A 59 -2.13 15.07 -1.05
N GLU A 60 -2.03 16.32 -0.65
CA GLU A 60 -0.87 17.20 -0.78
C GLU A 60 0.41 16.52 -0.26
N TYR A 61 0.35 15.78 0.86
CA TYR A 61 1.48 14.98 1.33
C TYR A 61 1.96 13.93 0.32
N ALA A 62 1.07 13.34 -0.47
CA ALA A 62 1.45 12.40 -1.53
C ALA A 62 2.16 13.11 -2.70
N MET A 63 1.90 14.41 -2.90
CA MET A 63 2.60 15.23 -3.87
C MET A 63 4.01 15.60 -3.40
N ILE A 64 4.25 15.69 -2.08
CA ILE A 64 5.58 15.95 -1.51
C ILE A 64 6.54 14.79 -1.84
N ASP A 65 6.08 13.54 -1.77
CA ASP A 65 6.89 12.36 -2.06
C ASP A 65 6.81 11.89 -3.55
N SER A 66 6.07 12.59 -4.40
CA SER A 66 5.93 12.23 -5.82
C SER A 66 7.07 12.79 -6.68
N THR A 67 7.88 11.92 -7.26
CA THR A 67 8.80 12.31 -8.34
C THR A 67 8.05 12.42 -9.68
N ILE A 68 7.88 13.65 -10.18
CA ILE A 68 7.37 13.88 -11.55
C ILE A 68 8.47 13.48 -12.55
N VAL A 69 8.25 12.36 -13.27
CA VAL A 69 9.09 11.99 -14.41
C VAL A 69 8.47 12.56 -15.68
N ARG A 70 9.13 13.57 -16.26
CA ARG A 70 8.70 14.19 -17.52
C ARG A 70 9.08 13.29 -18.69
N ALA A 71 8.11 12.68 -19.35
CA ALA A 71 8.33 11.88 -20.56
C ALA A 71 8.60 12.80 -21.77
N HIS A 72 9.51 12.39 -22.65
CA HIS A 72 9.76 13.09 -23.90
C HIS A 72 8.59 12.87 -24.86
N GLN A 73 8.29 13.83 -25.75
CA GLN A 73 7.17 13.74 -26.70
C GLN A 73 7.23 12.50 -27.62
N HIS A 74 8.42 11.90 -27.78
CA HIS A 74 8.62 10.67 -28.53
C HIS A 74 8.42 9.38 -27.71
N SER A 75 8.07 9.48 -26.43
CA SER A 75 7.79 8.32 -25.56
C SER A 75 6.40 7.72 -25.77
N ALA A 76 5.52 8.34 -26.57
CA ALA A 76 4.28 7.73 -27.01
C ALA A 76 4.61 6.53 -27.90
N GLY A 77 4.45 5.31 -27.36
CA GLY A 77 4.80 4.07 -28.05
C GLY A 77 4.20 3.97 -29.46
N ALA A 78 4.93 3.32 -30.37
CA ALA A 78 4.51 3.13 -31.75
C ALA A 78 3.18 2.35 -31.85
N ARG A 79 2.27 2.78 -32.73
CA ARG A 79 1.02 2.06 -33.04
C ARG A 79 1.34 0.63 -33.48
N LYS A 80 0.89 -0.38 -32.74
CA LYS A 80 0.92 -1.78 -33.18
C LYS A 80 0.02 -1.91 -34.42
N LYS A 81 0.60 -2.07 -35.61
CA LYS A 81 -0.14 -2.55 -36.78
C LYS A 81 -0.57 -3.99 -36.47
N GLY A 82 -1.87 -4.25 -36.44
CA GLY A 82 -2.41 -5.59 -36.30
C GLY A 82 -1.83 -6.47 -37.40
N ALA A 83 -1.01 -7.45 -37.02
CA ALA A 83 -0.52 -8.44 -37.95
C ALA A 83 -1.73 -9.30 -38.36
N VAL A 84 -2.20 -9.12 -39.59
CA VAL A 84 -3.16 -10.06 -40.19
C VAL A 84 -2.42 -11.38 -40.36
N ARG A 85 -2.74 -12.35 -39.50
CA ARG A 85 -2.25 -13.71 -39.59
C ARG A 85 -2.82 -14.36 -40.84
N LYS A 86 -2.02 -14.50 -41.90
CA LYS A 86 -2.40 -15.29 -43.08
C LYS A 86 -2.45 -16.78 -42.68
N PRO A 87 -3.52 -17.52 -43.01
CA PRO A 87 -3.53 -18.97 -42.83
C PRO A 87 -2.55 -19.64 -43.80
N SER A 88 -1.77 -20.59 -43.30
CA SER A 88 -0.94 -21.48 -44.10
C SER A 88 -1.80 -22.51 -44.83
N ALA A 89 -1.54 -22.69 -46.13
CA ALA A 89 -2.24 -23.61 -47.02
C ALA A 89 -2.19 -25.09 -46.56
N PRO A 90 -3.17 -25.94 -46.94
CA PRO A 90 -3.21 -27.31 -46.47
C PRO A 90 -2.14 -28.17 -47.16
N ALA A 91 -1.54 -29.08 -46.39
CA ALA A 91 -0.64 -30.09 -46.89
C ALA A 91 -1.41 -31.10 -47.77
N ARG A 92 -0.91 -31.36 -48.98
CA ARG A 92 -1.39 -32.47 -49.81
C ARG A 92 -0.78 -33.78 -49.31
N ALA A 93 -1.64 -34.77 -49.15
CA ALA A 93 -1.28 -36.16 -48.94
C ALA A 93 -0.68 -36.77 -50.23
N GLY A 94 0.34 -37.60 -50.04
CA GLY A 94 0.89 -38.54 -51.00
C GLY A 94 1.27 -39.81 -50.24
#